data_AF-A0A8B6Y2U1-F1
#
_entry.id   AF-A0A8B6Y2U1-F1
#
_cell.length_a   1.000
_cell.length_b   1.000
_cell.length_c   1.000
_cell.angle_alpha   90.00
_cell.angle_beta   90.00
_cell.angle_gamma   90.00
#
_symmetry.space_group_name_H-M   'P 1'
#
loop_
_entity.id
_entity.type
_entity.pdbx_description
1 polymer ?
#
loop_
_entity_poly.entity_id
_entity_poly.type
_entity_poly.pdbx_seq_one_letter_code
_entity_poly.pdbx_strand_id
1 'polypeptide(L)'
;MGINIENCVGNSTDGAANMQGQYSGFTKWLSEASPSQVHVWCYAHVLNLVLVDTTQTTKAAISIFQLINKCAVFLRESYIRMDIWASKQSNNRRLNVIGETRWWAKDHALKKIFGSFNNPSTSLYIELIETLQELASSEDFNPTVRDTAQTLLDKCISFETILTVQVFLRIFQHTASLSKYLQTSGMDVLQAYRNVDCTIKALRDVSRDFDGINASAKKFVEWANNSLEDLKIDVTVEAALPEKRVRVPKAMSGERRTHEAVGDRAIDCYRITVHNCVMDKVVKTLEERFKAQDTLFADMACLNPENFYDIKKNGIQPTALVRLSSILTKFNKDATASNLQSELIDFSLKWSQFKKTVPEEYLGMNLAENRNDNDELENDEETAVSSSFSEDKEAH
;
A
#
# COMPACT_ATOMS: atom_id res chain seq x y z
N MET A 1 -22.46 -12.63 -25.38
CA MET A 1 -21.06 -12.69 -25.87
C MET A 1 -20.74 -13.89 -26.77
N GLY A 2 -21.49 -15.00 -26.83
CA GLY A 2 -21.23 -16.05 -27.84
C GLY A 2 -19.86 -16.75 -27.75
N ILE A 3 -19.06 -16.47 -26.72
CA ILE A 3 -17.77 -17.09 -26.45
C ILE A 3 -18.03 -18.47 -25.83
N ASN A 4 -17.44 -19.52 -26.41
CA ASN A 4 -17.44 -20.84 -25.79
C ASN A 4 -16.53 -20.80 -24.54
N ILE A 5 -17.13 -21.01 -23.37
CA ILE A 5 -16.46 -20.97 -22.06
C ILE A 5 -15.33 -22.01 -22.01
N GLU A 6 -15.49 -23.16 -22.67
CA GLU A 6 -14.46 -24.20 -22.73
C GLU A 6 -13.20 -23.69 -23.45
N ASN A 7 -13.30 -22.72 -24.34
CA ASN A 7 -12.15 -22.15 -25.03
C ASN A 7 -11.48 -21.02 -24.24
N CYS A 8 -11.93 -20.72 -23.03
CA CYS A 8 -11.33 -19.69 -22.20
C CYS A 8 -9.98 -20.18 -21.66
N VAL A 9 -8.91 -19.44 -21.99
CA VAL A 9 -7.51 -19.78 -21.64
C VAL A 9 -6.99 -19.06 -20.40
N GLY A 10 -7.67 -18.00 -19.98
CA GLY A 10 -7.30 -17.25 -18.80
C GLY A 10 -8.36 -16.25 -18.39
N ASN A 11 -8.31 -15.85 -17.13
CA ASN A 11 -9.10 -14.74 -16.60
C ASN A 11 -8.31 -13.94 -15.58
N SER A 12 -8.67 -12.67 -15.45
CA SER A 12 -8.12 -11.76 -14.45
C SER A 12 -9.26 -11.14 -13.66
N THR A 13 -9.24 -11.29 -12.34
CA THR A 13 -10.32 -10.82 -11.46
C THR A 13 -9.75 -10.20 -10.18
N ASP A 14 -10.56 -9.35 -9.55
CA ASP A 14 -10.25 -8.88 -8.20
C ASP A 14 -10.53 -9.97 -7.16
N GLY A 15 -10.03 -9.78 -5.94
CA GLY A 15 -10.27 -10.66 -4.80
C GLY A 15 -11.61 -10.43 -4.13
N ALA A 16 -12.62 -9.86 -4.79
CA ALA A 16 -13.94 -9.69 -4.16
C ALA A 16 -14.55 -11.04 -3.79
N ALA A 17 -15.35 -11.10 -2.73
CA ALA A 17 -15.92 -12.36 -2.21
C ALA A 17 -16.65 -13.20 -3.29
N ASN A 18 -17.36 -12.53 -4.20
CA ASN A 18 -18.06 -13.17 -5.32
C ASN A 18 -17.11 -13.71 -6.40
N MET A 19 -15.86 -13.25 -6.44
CA MET A 19 -14.84 -13.69 -7.40
C MET A 19 -13.98 -14.81 -6.81
N GLN A 20 -13.60 -14.70 -5.54
CA GLN A 20 -12.69 -15.63 -4.84
C GLN A 20 -13.38 -16.78 -4.09
N GLY A 21 -14.72 -16.80 -4.02
CA GLY A 21 -15.46 -17.75 -3.19
C GLY A 21 -15.14 -19.22 -3.49
N GLN A 22 -14.73 -19.97 -2.47
CA GLN A 22 -14.38 -21.40 -2.58
C GLN A 22 -15.58 -22.30 -2.95
N TYR A 23 -16.81 -21.81 -2.77
CA TYR A 23 -18.02 -22.58 -3.05
C TYR A 23 -18.77 -22.08 -4.29
N SER A 24 -18.83 -20.76 -4.48
CA SER A 24 -19.65 -20.12 -5.51
C SER A 24 -18.96 -18.95 -6.22
N GLY A 25 -17.63 -18.86 -6.15
CA GLY A 25 -16.87 -17.78 -6.78
C GLY A 25 -16.75 -17.95 -8.30
N PHE A 26 -16.74 -16.85 -9.03
CA PHE A 26 -16.56 -16.84 -10.49
C PHE A 26 -15.31 -17.62 -10.93
N THR A 27 -14.18 -17.42 -10.26
CA THR A 27 -12.92 -18.12 -10.61
C THR A 27 -13.08 -19.63 -10.48
N LYS A 28 -13.82 -20.11 -9.47
CA LYS A 28 -14.08 -21.54 -9.29
C LYS A 28 -14.98 -22.08 -10.39
N TRP A 29 -16.11 -21.42 -10.64
CA TRP A 29 -17.04 -21.80 -11.70
C TRP A 29 -16.33 -21.88 -13.06
N LEU A 30 -15.49 -20.89 -13.39
CA LEU A 30 -14.74 -20.89 -14.64
C LEU A 30 -13.67 -21.98 -14.68
N SER A 31 -13.06 -22.31 -13.55
CA SER A 31 -12.09 -23.42 -13.46
C SER A 31 -12.76 -24.79 -13.58
N GLU A 32 -14.03 -24.93 -13.19
CA GLU A 32 -14.82 -26.14 -13.42
C GLU A 32 -15.20 -26.28 -14.91
N ALA A 33 -15.57 -25.18 -15.56
CA ALA A 33 -15.94 -25.17 -16.98
C ALA A 33 -14.72 -25.23 -17.93
N SER A 34 -13.59 -24.64 -17.55
CA SER A 34 -12.32 -24.68 -18.29
C SER A 34 -11.14 -24.95 -17.34
N PRO A 35 -10.84 -26.23 -17.05
CA PRO A 35 -9.79 -26.61 -16.08
C PRO A 35 -8.38 -26.17 -16.44
N SER A 36 -8.12 -25.91 -17.73
CA SER A 36 -6.84 -25.44 -18.24
C SER A 36 -6.66 -23.93 -18.15
N GLN A 37 -7.68 -23.18 -17.71
CA GLN A 37 -7.61 -21.73 -17.70
C GLN A 37 -6.60 -21.21 -16.66
N VAL A 38 -5.91 -20.14 -16.99
CA VAL A 38 -4.99 -19.44 -16.09
C VAL A 38 -5.69 -18.29 -15.38
N HIS A 39 -5.80 -18.40 -14.06
CA HIS A 39 -6.22 -17.26 -13.26
C HIS A 39 -5.03 -16.35 -12.92
N VAL A 40 -5.23 -15.04 -13.06
CA VAL A 40 -4.33 -14.01 -12.56
C VAL A 40 -5.11 -13.10 -11.63
N TRP A 41 -4.64 -12.91 -10.41
CA TRP A 41 -5.25 -11.92 -9.52
C TRP A 41 -4.90 -10.51 -9.97
N CYS A 42 -5.83 -9.56 -9.80
CA CYS A 42 -5.52 -8.14 -10.01
C CYS A 42 -4.41 -7.69 -9.06
N TYR A 43 -3.24 -7.33 -9.60
CA TYR A 43 -2.06 -6.96 -8.82
C TYR A 43 -2.27 -5.71 -7.96
N ALA A 44 -2.99 -4.71 -8.48
CA ALA A 44 -3.38 -3.55 -7.70
C ALA A 44 -4.24 -3.93 -6.48
N HIS A 45 -5.15 -4.89 -6.65
CA HIS A 45 -5.96 -5.41 -5.56
C HIS A 45 -5.13 -6.24 -4.57
N VAL A 46 -4.21 -7.08 -5.05
CA VAL A 46 -3.29 -7.85 -4.19
C VAL A 46 -2.44 -6.90 -3.33
N LEU A 47 -1.86 -5.85 -3.92
CA LEU A 47 -1.12 -4.82 -3.18
C LEU A 47 -2.01 -4.11 -2.15
N ASN A 48 -3.26 -3.80 -2.49
CA ASN A 48 -4.21 -3.23 -1.53
C ASN A 48 -4.43 -4.14 -0.32
N LEU A 49 -4.64 -5.44 -0.54
CA LEU A 49 -4.82 -6.39 0.55
C LEU A 49 -3.57 -6.47 1.44
N VAL A 50 -2.37 -6.51 0.85
CA VAL A 50 -1.11 -6.52 1.59
C VAL A 50 -1.01 -5.32 2.53
N LEU A 51 -1.29 -4.12 2.02
CA LEU A 51 -1.13 -2.89 2.78
C LEU A 51 -2.23 -2.72 3.83
N VAL A 52 -3.48 -3.08 3.51
CA VAL A 52 -4.56 -3.12 4.49
C VAL A 52 -4.23 -4.08 5.63
N ASP A 53 -3.80 -5.31 5.33
CA ASP A 53 -3.39 -6.29 6.34
C ASP A 53 -2.24 -5.74 7.21
N THR A 54 -1.28 -5.07 6.58
CA THR A 54 -0.13 -4.45 7.28
C THR A 54 -0.59 -3.39 8.29
N THR A 55 -1.59 -2.57 7.92
CA THR A 55 -2.15 -1.55 8.84
C THR A 55 -2.85 -2.12 10.07
N GLN A 56 -3.13 -3.43 10.08
CA GLN A 56 -3.82 -4.13 11.17
C GLN A 56 -2.89 -5.04 11.99
N THR A 57 -1.58 -5.02 11.71
CA THR A 57 -0.60 -5.95 12.31
C THR A 57 -0.45 -5.79 13.83
N THR A 58 -0.42 -4.54 14.31
CA THR A 58 -0.10 -4.22 15.69
C THR A 58 -1.12 -3.24 16.26
N LYS A 59 -1.23 -3.20 17.60
CA LYS A 59 -2.13 -2.24 18.27
C LYS A 59 -1.77 -0.80 17.95
N ALA A 60 -0.47 -0.48 17.87
CA ALA A 60 0.01 0.85 17.48
C ALA A 60 -0.44 1.21 16.06
N ALA A 61 -0.27 0.29 15.09
CA ALA A 61 -0.72 0.48 13.72
C ALA A 61 -2.23 0.73 13.63
N ILE A 62 -3.04 -0.11 14.27
CA ILE A 62 -4.50 0.06 14.32
C ILE A 62 -4.86 1.42 14.94
N SER A 63 -4.19 1.78 16.04
CA SER A 63 -4.46 3.00 16.79
C SER A 63 -4.22 4.26 15.95
N ILE A 64 -3.15 4.32 15.15
CA ILE A 64 -2.89 5.52 14.32
C ILE A 64 -3.95 5.73 13.23
N PHE A 65 -4.38 4.68 12.53
CA PHE A 65 -5.38 4.83 11.47
C PHE A 65 -6.77 5.11 12.05
N GLN A 66 -7.09 4.54 13.21
CA GLN A 66 -8.30 4.92 13.95
C GLN A 66 -8.24 6.36 14.46
N LEU A 67 -7.09 6.82 14.94
CA LEU A 67 -6.89 8.21 15.39
C LEU A 67 -7.12 9.19 14.24
N ILE A 68 -6.45 8.99 13.11
CA ILE A 68 -6.60 9.84 11.92
C ILE A 68 -8.06 9.90 11.46
N ASN A 69 -8.73 8.75 11.40
CA ASN A 69 -10.13 8.70 11.03
C ASN A 69 -11.02 9.43 12.04
N LYS A 70 -10.78 9.24 13.34
CA LYS A 70 -11.54 9.91 14.41
C LYS A 70 -11.34 11.42 14.37
N CYS A 71 -10.13 11.93 14.12
CA CYS A 71 -9.91 13.36 13.93
C CYS A 71 -10.74 13.90 12.75
N ALA A 72 -10.72 13.21 11.60
CA ALA A 72 -11.48 13.63 10.43
C ALA A 72 -13.00 13.62 10.68
N VAL A 73 -13.52 12.55 11.27
CA VAL A 73 -14.96 12.41 11.59
C VAL A 73 -15.38 13.43 12.64
N PHE A 74 -14.61 13.57 13.72
CA PHE A 74 -14.89 14.50 14.81
C PHE A 74 -15.06 15.94 14.32
N LEU A 75 -14.16 16.42 13.46
CA LEU A 75 -14.31 17.75 12.88
C LEU A 75 -15.57 17.85 12.00
N ARG A 76 -15.77 16.89 11.09
CA ARG A 76 -16.88 16.88 10.11
C ARG A 76 -18.28 16.80 10.71
N GLU A 77 -18.42 16.18 11.88
CA GLU A 77 -19.71 16.02 12.57
C GLU A 77 -20.33 17.34 13.07
N SER A 78 -19.61 18.46 13.02
CA SER A 78 -20.17 19.78 13.39
C SER A 78 -19.65 20.87 12.48
N TYR A 79 -20.57 21.68 11.95
CA TYR A 79 -20.20 22.85 11.14
C TYR A 79 -19.36 23.86 11.93
N ILE A 80 -19.59 24.02 13.24
CA ILE A 80 -18.80 24.92 14.10
C ILE A 80 -17.36 24.43 14.22
N ARG A 81 -17.17 23.11 14.45
CA ARG A 81 -15.83 22.53 14.52
C ARG A 81 -15.12 22.58 13.17
N MET A 82 -15.85 22.38 12.08
CA MET A 82 -15.32 22.56 10.73
C MET A 82 -14.95 24.01 10.42
N ASP A 83 -15.68 24.99 10.96
CA ASP A 83 -15.38 26.41 10.78
C ASP A 83 -14.08 26.80 11.51
N ILE A 84 -13.90 26.33 12.75
CA ILE A 84 -12.64 26.48 13.49
C ILE A 84 -11.49 25.85 12.69
N TRP A 85 -11.64 24.60 12.26
CA TRP A 85 -10.65 23.95 11.39
C TRP A 85 -10.35 24.80 10.15
N ALA A 86 -11.38 25.28 9.46
CA ALA A 86 -11.23 26.06 8.24
C ALA A 86 -10.47 27.37 8.48
N SER A 87 -10.61 27.98 9.66
CA SER A 87 -9.91 29.20 10.04
C SER A 87 -8.40 29.01 10.24
N LYS A 88 -7.93 27.79 10.53
CA LYS A 88 -6.51 27.49 10.82
C LYS A 88 -5.73 27.05 9.59
N GLN A 89 -6.39 26.44 8.62
CA GLN A 89 -5.76 25.93 7.40
C GLN A 89 -5.91 26.88 6.22
N SER A 90 -4.96 26.82 5.28
CA SER A 90 -5.08 27.45 3.98
C SER A 90 -5.66 26.48 2.94
N ASN A 91 -6.49 27.01 2.03
CA ASN A 91 -7.03 26.33 0.84
C ASN A 91 -8.16 25.31 1.07
N ASN A 92 -8.97 25.47 2.11
CA ASN A 92 -10.15 24.61 2.42
C ASN A 92 -9.85 23.10 2.41
N ARG A 93 -8.64 22.71 2.79
CA ARG A 93 -8.18 21.32 2.85
C ARG A 93 -8.92 20.58 3.96
N ARG A 94 -9.84 19.68 3.60
CA ARG A 94 -10.55 18.81 4.56
C ARG A 94 -9.76 17.56 4.89
N LEU A 95 -9.69 17.15 6.16
CA LEU A 95 -9.11 15.84 6.51
C LEU A 95 -9.88 14.70 5.86
N ASN A 96 -9.17 13.66 5.40
CA ASN A 96 -9.77 12.52 4.71
C ASN A 96 -10.28 11.49 5.72
N VAL A 97 -11.54 11.09 5.57
CA VAL A 97 -12.08 9.93 6.30
C VAL A 97 -11.50 8.67 5.67
N ILE A 98 -11.04 7.75 6.52
CA ILE A 98 -10.43 6.50 6.08
C ILE A 98 -11.54 5.46 5.96
N GLY A 99 -11.86 5.06 4.73
CA GLY A 99 -12.66 3.86 4.48
C GLY A 99 -11.86 2.58 4.77
N GLU A 100 -12.55 1.50 5.14
CA GLU A 100 -11.90 0.23 5.51
C GLU A 100 -11.15 -0.45 4.35
N THR A 101 -11.60 -0.24 3.11
CA THR A 101 -11.25 -1.10 1.96
C THR A 101 -10.12 -0.60 1.07
N ARG A 102 -9.68 0.66 1.17
CA ARG A 102 -8.71 1.26 0.24
C ARG A 102 -7.48 1.79 0.96
N TRP A 103 -6.34 1.16 0.73
CA TRP A 103 -5.06 1.54 1.34
C TRP A 103 -4.58 2.93 0.91
N TRP A 104 -4.83 3.35 -0.34
CA TRP A 104 -4.37 4.65 -0.83
C TRP A 104 -5.04 5.81 -0.06
N ALA A 105 -6.28 5.60 0.42
CA ALA A 105 -6.95 6.56 1.29
C ALA A 105 -6.23 6.69 2.64
N LYS A 106 -5.66 5.60 3.16
CA LYS A 106 -4.83 5.60 4.37
C LYS A 106 -3.52 6.35 4.16
N ASP A 107 -2.82 6.11 3.03
CA ASP A 107 -1.60 6.84 2.68
C ASP A 107 -1.88 8.34 2.52
N HIS A 108 -2.92 8.70 1.78
CA HIS A 108 -3.28 10.10 1.56
C HIS A 108 -3.68 10.80 2.87
N ALA A 109 -4.49 10.17 3.71
CA ALA A 109 -4.88 10.72 5.01
C ALA A 109 -3.66 10.90 5.94
N LEU A 110 -2.76 9.90 5.99
CA LEU A 110 -1.53 9.96 6.78
C LEU A 110 -0.62 11.09 6.31
N LYS A 111 -0.35 11.18 5.00
CA LYS A 111 0.47 12.25 4.41
C LYS A 111 -0.13 13.63 4.56
N LYS A 112 -1.46 13.74 4.51
CA LYS A 112 -2.14 15.02 4.70
C LYS A 112 -1.95 15.57 6.11
N ILE A 113 -1.98 14.70 7.12
CA ILE A 113 -1.81 15.12 8.53
C ILE A 113 -0.34 15.23 8.91
N PHE A 114 0.54 14.33 8.48
CA PHE A 114 1.91 14.23 8.97
C PHE A 114 3.01 14.52 7.93
N GLY A 115 2.63 14.78 6.68
CA GLY A 115 3.58 15.03 5.59
C GLY A 115 4.20 13.75 5.04
N SER A 116 5.34 13.88 4.36
CA SER A 116 6.08 12.74 3.84
C SER A 116 7.18 12.29 4.80
N PHE A 117 7.70 11.09 4.61
CA PHE A 117 8.84 10.60 5.39
C PHE A 117 10.00 11.60 5.33
N ASN A 118 10.52 12.02 6.50
CA ASN A 118 11.52 13.10 6.63
C ASN A 118 11.13 14.49 6.09
N ASN A 119 9.86 14.73 5.76
CA ASN A 119 9.42 16.03 5.26
C ASN A 119 8.02 16.40 5.78
N PRO A 120 7.93 17.01 6.98
CA PRO A 120 6.66 17.42 7.58
C PRO A 120 6.09 18.73 7.03
N SER A 121 6.85 19.50 6.25
CA SER A 121 6.51 20.88 5.86
C SER A 121 5.21 21.04 5.05
N THR A 122 4.73 19.97 4.42
CA THR A 122 3.49 19.96 3.61
C THR A 122 2.25 19.46 4.37
N SER A 123 2.44 19.13 5.65
CA SER A 123 1.44 18.53 6.52
C SER A 123 0.45 19.55 7.07
N LEU A 124 -0.67 19.07 7.60
CA LEU A 124 -1.64 19.85 8.37
C LEU A 124 -1.56 19.54 9.87
N TYR A 125 -0.38 19.10 10.33
CA TYR A 125 -0.21 18.62 11.69
C TYR A 125 -0.44 19.74 12.70
N ILE A 126 0.16 20.90 12.46
CA ILE A 126 0.13 22.05 13.37
C ILE A 126 -1.29 22.60 13.48
N GLU A 127 -1.97 22.76 12.34
CA GLU A 127 -3.36 23.21 12.27
C GLU A 127 -4.30 22.24 13.00
N LEU A 128 -4.04 20.93 12.92
CA LEU A 128 -4.80 19.92 13.66
C LEU A 128 -4.58 20.05 15.17
N ILE A 129 -3.33 20.20 15.62
CA ILE A 129 -3.00 20.38 17.03
C ILE A 129 -3.65 21.66 17.58
N GLU A 130 -3.51 22.77 16.86
CA GLU A 130 -4.13 24.05 17.23
C GLU A 130 -5.65 23.94 17.34
N THR A 131 -6.29 23.32 16.34
CA THR A 131 -7.75 23.12 16.32
C THR A 131 -8.20 22.28 17.52
N LEU A 132 -7.51 21.15 17.80
CA LEU A 132 -7.88 20.28 18.93
C LEU A 132 -7.65 20.97 20.28
N GLN A 133 -6.59 21.76 20.42
CA GLN A 133 -6.31 22.55 21.63
C GLN A 133 -7.40 23.59 21.90
N GLU A 134 -7.83 24.32 20.87
CA GLU A 134 -8.89 25.31 20.97
C GLU A 134 -10.23 24.66 21.36
N LEU A 135 -10.58 23.54 20.71
CA LEU A 135 -11.79 22.78 21.01
C LEU A 135 -11.79 22.17 22.43
N ALA A 136 -10.62 21.79 22.97
CA ALA A 136 -10.49 21.25 24.32
C ALA A 136 -10.61 22.36 25.39
N SER A 137 -10.08 23.55 25.09
CA SER A 137 -9.93 24.65 26.05
C SER A 137 -11.14 25.58 26.12
N SER A 138 -11.88 25.77 25.02
CA SER A 138 -13.01 26.70 24.98
C SER A 138 -14.21 26.22 25.81
N GLU A 139 -14.73 27.12 26.66
CA GLU A 139 -15.93 26.89 27.47
C GLU A 139 -17.24 26.93 26.65
N ASP A 140 -17.18 27.36 25.39
CA ASP A 140 -18.33 27.40 24.47
C ASP A 140 -18.77 25.99 24.04
N PHE A 141 -17.90 24.99 24.21
CA PHE A 141 -18.19 23.60 23.88
C PHE A 141 -18.64 22.80 25.10
N ASN A 142 -19.56 21.86 24.87
CA ASN A 142 -20.01 20.95 25.91
C ASN A 142 -18.86 20.05 26.42
N PRO A 143 -18.96 19.53 27.66
CA PRO A 143 -17.90 18.71 28.26
C PRO A 143 -17.47 17.51 27.42
N THR A 144 -18.38 16.85 26.71
CA THR A 144 -18.09 15.68 25.87
C THR A 144 -17.22 16.04 24.67
N VAL A 145 -17.49 17.17 24.01
CA VAL A 145 -16.68 17.67 22.88
C VAL A 145 -15.28 18.01 23.36
N ARG A 146 -15.17 18.70 24.50
CA ARG A 146 -13.88 19.10 25.09
C ARG A 146 -13.03 17.88 25.48
N ASP A 147 -13.62 16.90 26.17
CA ASP A 147 -12.97 15.65 26.55
C ASP A 147 -12.52 14.83 25.33
N THR A 148 -13.36 14.77 24.29
CA THR A 148 -13.02 14.09 23.04
C THR A 148 -11.86 14.80 22.33
N ALA A 149 -11.89 16.13 22.25
CA ALA A 149 -10.81 16.91 21.65
C ALA A 149 -9.49 16.72 22.40
N GLN A 150 -9.52 16.79 23.73
CA GLN A 150 -8.35 16.52 24.57
C GLN A 150 -7.80 15.10 24.36
N THR A 151 -8.68 14.09 24.34
CA THR A 151 -8.27 12.70 24.11
C THR A 151 -7.63 12.49 22.73
N LEU A 152 -8.13 13.17 21.69
CA LEU A 152 -7.53 13.12 20.36
C LEU A 152 -6.19 13.84 20.34
N LEU A 153 -6.10 15.01 20.99
CA LEU A 153 -4.88 15.79 21.13
C LEU A 153 -3.77 14.98 21.81
N ASP A 154 -4.05 14.42 22.99
CA ASP A 154 -3.10 13.61 23.78
C ASP A 154 -2.52 12.46 22.95
N LYS A 155 -3.35 11.84 22.10
CA LYS A 155 -2.89 10.78 21.19
C LYS A 155 -2.03 11.32 20.05
N CYS A 156 -2.42 12.43 19.44
CA CYS A 156 -1.67 13.06 18.35
C CYS A 156 -0.26 13.46 18.79
N ILE A 157 -0.11 13.98 20.01
CA ILE A 157 1.18 14.45 20.55
C ILE A 157 2.08 13.34 21.11
N SER A 158 1.57 12.10 21.18
CA SER A 158 2.32 10.98 21.76
C SER A 158 3.48 10.51 20.88
N PHE A 159 4.63 10.20 21.49
CA PHE A 159 5.81 9.78 20.72
C PHE A 159 5.61 8.42 20.03
N GLU A 160 4.81 7.52 20.64
CA GLU A 160 4.44 6.24 20.03
C GLU A 160 3.67 6.44 18.72
N THR A 161 2.79 7.44 18.66
CA THR A 161 2.06 7.80 17.44
C THR A 161 3.02 8.30 16.37
N ILE A 162 3.92 9.23 16.72
CA ILE A 162 4.89 9.78 15.76
C ILE A 162 5.81 8.68 15.21
N LEU A 163 6.34 7.79 16.07
CA LEU A 163 7.14 6.65 15.62
C LEU A 163 6.36 5.75 14.65
N THR A 164 5.10 5.43 14.97
CA THR A 164 4.28 4.52 14.15
C THR A 164 3.96 5.16 12.80
N VAL A 165 3.65 6.46 12.79
CA VAL A 165 3.45 7.24 11.57
C VAL A 165 4.68 7.17 10.68
N GLN A 166 5.89 7.39 11.23
CA GLN A 166 7.12 7.34 10.42
C GLN A 166 7.38 5.96 9.82
N VAL A 167 7.04 4.87 10.52
CA VAL A 167 7.10 3.50 9.95
C VAL A 167 6.21 3.39 8.71
N PHE A 168 4.95 3.81 8.80
CA PHE A 168 4.02 3.70 7.67
C PHE A 168 4.35 4.66 6.52
N LEU A 169 4.81 5.88 6.81
CA LEU A 169 5.29 6.80 5.77
C LEU A 169 6.47 6.20 5.00
N ARG A 170 7.38 5.51 5.69
CA ARG A 170 8.49 4.80 5.05
C ARG A 170 8.01 3.66 4.17
N ILE A 171 7.07 2.84 4.63
CA ILE A 171 6.48 1.76 3.82
C ILE A 171 5.80 2.32 2.57
N PHE A 172 4.94 3.32 2.74
CA PHE A 172 4.19 3.91 1.61
C PHE A 172 5.09 4.61 0.60
N GLN A 173 6.22 5.18 1.04
CA GLN A 173 7.23 5.73 0.13
C GLN A 173 7.76 4.67 -0.85
N HIS A 174 8.01 3.44 -0.37
CA HIS A 174 8.51 2.36 -1.22
C HIS A 174 7.43 1.71 -2.09
N THR A 175 6.15 1.76 -1.68
CA THR A 175 5.06 1.10 -2.41
C THR A 175 4.30 2.04 -3.35
N ALA A 176 4.52 3.35 -3.28
CA ALA A 176 3.78 4.35 -4.07
C ALA A 176 3.99 4.19 -5.59
N SER A 177 5.24 4.04 -6.04
CA SER A 177 5.55 3.88 -7.47
C SER A 177 4.95 2.60 -8.04
N LEU A 178 5.09 1.49 -7.30
CA LEU A 178 4.46 0.22 -7.65
C LEU A 178 2.95 0.38 -7.76
N SER A 179 2.31 1.03 -6.78
CA SER A 179 0.86 1.29 -6.84
C SER A 179 0.43 2.03 -8.08
N LYS A 180 1.13 3.12 -8.42
CA LYS A 180 0.78 3.95 -9.57
C LYS A 180 0.90 3.14 -10.85
N TYR A 181 1.99 2.38 -10.98
CA TYR A 181 2.24 1.51 -12.13
C TYR A 181 1.17 0.42 -12.29
N LEU A 182 0.79 -0.26 -11.20
CA LEU A 182 -0.22 -1.33 -11.25
C LEU A 182 -1.64 -0.84 -11.62
N GLN A 183 -1.86 0.46 -11.63
CA GLN A 183 -3.14 1.09 -11.96
C GLN A 183 -3.15 1.71 -13.37
N THR A 184 -2.04 1.67 -14.12
CA THR A 184 -2.00 2.23 -15.48
C THR A 184 -2.73 1.32 -16.49
N SER A 185 -3.32 1.93 -17.52
CA SER A 185 -3.82 1.21 -18.68
C SER A 185 -2.65 0.71 -19.53
N GLY A 186 -2.70 -0.54 -20.00
CA GLY A 186 -1.63 -1.10 -20.82
C GLY A 186 -0.38 -1.53 -20.03
N MET A 187 -0.50 -1.69 -18.71
CA MET A 187 0.56 -2.18 -17.83
C MET A 187 1.24 -3.44 -18.39
N ASP A 188 2.57 -3.43 -18.49
CA ASP A 188 3.36 -4.60 -18.83
C ASP A 188 3.46 -5.53 -17.60
N VAL A 189 3.04 -6.77 -17.81
CA VAL A 189 2.90 -7.79 -16.78
C VAL A 189 4.28 -8.25 -16.25
N LEU A 190 5.31 -8.31 -17.10
CA LEU A 190 6.69 -8.62 -16.69
C LEU A 190 7.33 -7.46 -15.94
N GLN A 191 7.11 -6.23 -16.39
CA GLN A 191 7.58 -5.04 -15.69
C GLN A 191 6.89 -4.88 -14.34
N ALA A 192 5.59 -5.19 -14.24
CA ALA A 192 4.88 -5.23 -12.97
C ALA A 192 5.53 -6.22 -11.99
N TYR A 193 5.85 -7.43 -12.46
CA TYR A 193 6.57 -8.43 -11.67
C TYR A 193 7.95 -7.92 -11.21
N ARG A 194 8.74 -7.34 -12.12
CA ARG A 194 10.05 -6.72 -11.78
C ARG A 194 9.89 -5.62 -10.73
N ASN A 195 8.87 -4.77 -10.86
CA ASN A 195 8.58 -3.68 -9.92
C ASN A 195 8.20 -4.21 -8.52
N VAL A 196 7.45 -5.32 -8.44
CA VAL A 196 7.14 -6.01 -7.19
C VAL A 196 8.43 -6.49 -6.52
N ASP A 197 9.29 -7.20 -7.26
CA ASP A 197 10.57 -7.71 -6.75
C ASP A 197 11.47 -6.57 -6.25
N CYS A 198 11.58 -5.48 -7.00
CA CYS A 198 12.32 -4.29 -6.60
C CYS A 198 11.75 -3.66 -5.32
N THR A 199 10.42 -3.60 -5.19
CA THR A 199 9.74 -3.07 -3.99
C THR A 199 10.00 -3.94 -2.77
N ILE A 200 9.94 -5.27 -2.91
CA ILE A 200 10.25 -6.23 -1.84
C ILE A 200 11.70 -6.06 -1.39
N LYS A 201 12.66 -5.98 -2.34
CA LYS A 201 14.08 -5.74 -2.03
C LYS A 201 14.28 -4.43 -1.27
N ALA A 202 13.71 -3.33 -1.76
CA ALA A 202 13.82 -2.03 -1.11
C ALA A 202 13.25 -2.03 0.32
N LEU A 203 12.11 -2.71 0.55
CA LEU A 203 11.54 -2.87 1.89
C LEU A 203 12.39 -3.75 2.81
N ARG A 204 13.01 -4.82 2.27
CA ARG A 204 13.95 -5.67 3.02
C ARG A 204 15.18 -4.88 3.47
N ASP A 205 15.75 -4.05 2.60
CA ASP A 205 16.94 -3.26 2.88
C ASP A 205 16.72 -2.30 4.06
N VAL A 206 15.48 -1.79 4.22
CA VAL A 206 15.12 -0.88 5.31
C VAL A 206 14.39 -1.58 6.48
N SER A 207 14.18 -2.89 6.42
CA SER A 207 13.35 -3.66 7.37
C SER A 207 13.83 -3.66 8.82
N ARG A 208 15.11 -3.32 9.03
CA ARG A 208 15.77 -3.24 10.34
C ARG A 208 16.33 -1.86 10.65
N ASP A 209 16.05 -0.87 9.80
CA ASP A 209 16.46 0.53 9.96
C ASP A 209 15.58 1.27 10.98
N PHE A 210 15.55 0.76 12.21
CA PHE A 210 14.81 1.42 13.28
C PHE A 210 15.46 2.74 13.68
N ASP A 211 16.78 2.85 13.60
CA ASP A 211 17.50 4.08 13.96
C ASP A 211 17.15 5.22 12.99
N GLY A 212 17.00 4.93 11.69
CA GLY A 212 16.49 5.88 10.71
C GLY A 212 15.07 6.33 11.00
N ILE A 213 14.18 5.42 11.39
CA ILE A 213 12.80 5.76 11.81
C ILE A 213 12.81 6.64 13.06
N ASN A 214 13.58 6.28 14.08
CA ASN A 214 13.67 7.03 15.33
C ASN A 214 14.25 8.44 15.11
N ALA A 215 15.29 8.56 14.28
CA ALA A 215 15.85 9.85 13.89
C ALA A 215 14.82 10.70 13.12
N SER A 216 14.04 10.09 12.22
CA SER A 216 12.96 10.77 11.51
C SER A 216 11.87 11.28 12.46
N ALA A 217 11.46 10.45 13.41
CA ALA A 217 10.47 10.81 14.42
C ALA A 217 10.96 11.96 15.31
N LYS A 218 12.22 11.94 15.77
CA LYS A 218 12.81 13.03 16.55
C LYS A 218 12.85 14.35 15.77
N LYS A 219 13.25 14.30 14.49
CA LYS A 219 13.21 15.49 13.61
C LYS A 219 11.80 16.03 13.43
N PHE A 220 10.81 15.15 13.31
CA PHE A 220 9.41 15.55 13.24
C PHE A 220 8.98 16.26 14.54
N VAL A 221 9.30 15.69 15.71
CA VAL A 221 8.97 16.28 17.02
C VAL A 221 9.65 17.64 17.20
N GLU A 222 10.93 17.75 16.85
CA GLU A 222 11.66 19.02 16.89
C GLU A 222 11.02 20.09 16.01
N TRP A 223 10.71 19.75 14.75
CA TRP A 223 9.99 20.65 13.84
C TRP A 223 8.63 21.06 14.39
N ALA A 224 7.86 20.10 14.93
CA ALA A 224 6.53 20.36 15.44
C ALA A 224 6.57 21.29 16.66
N ASN A 225 7.44 21.02 17.63
CA ASN A 225 7.57 21.84 18.84
C ASN A 225 8.05 23.25 18.52
N ASN A 226 9.02 23.41 17.61
CA ASN A 226 9.46 24.74 17.17
C ASN A 226 8.29 25.52 16.51
N SER A 227 7.49 24.84 15.67
CA SER A 227 6.34 25.47 15.00
C SER A 227 5.23 25.85 15.98
N LEU A 228 4.98 25.02 17.01
CA LEU A 228 4.01 25.31 18.06
C LEU A 228 4.47 26.47 18.96
N GLU A 229 5.76 26.55 19.27
CA GLU A 229 6.36 27.66 20.02
C GLU A 229 6.24 28.98 19.25
N ASP A 230 6.57 28.98 17.95
CA ASP A 230 6.44 30.14 17.07
C ASP A 230 4.99 30.69 17.02
N LEU A 231 4.00 29.78 17.04
CA LEU A 231 2.57 30.11 17.07
C LEU A 231 2.02 30.34 18.49
N LYS A 232 2.85 30.19 19.54
CA LYS A 232 2.47 30.34 20.95
C LYS A 232 1.33 29.41 21.39
N ILE A 233 1.33 28.19 20.87
CA ILE A 233 0.38 27.14 21.25
C ILE A 233 0.97 26.38 22.45
N ASP A 234 0.25 26.37 23.58
CA ASP A 234 0.69 25.71 24.83
C ASP A 234 0.48 24.19 24.77
N VAL A 235 1.19 23.54 23.84
CA VAL A 235 1.20 22.10 23.62
C VAL A 235 2.61 21.65 23.31
N THR A 236 3.06 20.57 23.95
CA THR A 236 4.37 19.96 23.68
C THR A 236 4.19 18.55 23.14
N VAL A 237 4.74 18.28 21.96
CA VAL A 237 4.84 16.93 21.39
C VAL A 237 5.92 16.14 22.13
N GLU A 238 5.56 14.93 22.56
CA GLU A 238 6.45 14.06 23.32
C GLU A 238 7.66 13.63 22.49
N ALA A 239 8.85 13.69 23.09
CA ALA A 239 10.11 13.29 22.44
C ALA A 239 10.60 11.87 22.85
N ALA A 240 9.86 11.19 23.73
CA ALA A 240 10.23 9.89 24.25
C ALA A 240 8.99 9.06 24.61
N LEU A 241 9.14 7.73 24.59
CA LEU A 241 8.08 6.81 25.03
C LEU A 241 7.89 6.90 26.56
N PRO A 242 6.66 6.68 27.05
CA PRO A 242 6.37 6.76 28.48
C PRO A 242 7.15 5.70 29.27
N GLU A 243 7.69 6.10 30.42
CA GLU A 243 8.39 5.20 31.33
C GLU A 243 7.40 4.22 31.98
N LYS A 244 7.34 2.99 31.49
CA LYS A 244 6.60 1.92 32.18
C LYS A 244 7.37 1.53 33.44
N ARG A 245 6.86 1.93 34.61
CA ARG A 245 7.39 1.50 35.91
C ARG A 245 7.35 -0.02 36.02
N VAL A 246 8.50 -0.66 35.90
CA VAL A 246 8.63 -2.10 36.14
C VAL A 246 8.64 -2.34 37.65
N ARG A 247 7.79 -3.25 38.14
CA ARG A 247 7.85 -3.71 39.53
C ARG A 247 9.15 -4.49 39.71
N VAL A 248 10.12 -3.87 40.39
CA VAL A 248 11.42 -4.49 40.65
C VAL A 248 11.29 -5.41 41.89
N PRO A 249 11.53 -6.73 41.78
CA PRO A 249 11.63 -7.60 42.96
C PRO A 249 12.79 -7.14 43.86
N LYS A 250 12.67 -7.34 45.17
CA LYS A 250 13.77 -7.01 46.12
C LYS A 250 15.04 -7.77 45.68
N ALA A 251 16.14 -7.04 45.52
CA ALA A 251 17.44 -7.63 45.21
C ALA A 251 17.90 -8.47 46.41
N MET A 252 18.41 -9.67 46.14
CA MET A 252 19.06 -10.50 47.15
C MET A 252 20.51 -10.01 47.34
N SER A 253 21.06 -10.21 48.54
CA SER A 253 22.44 -9.79 48.85
C SER A 253 23.44 -10.47 47.89
N GLY A 254 24.18 -9.67 47.11
CA GLY A 254 25.22 -10.14 46.19
C GLY A 254 24.94 -9.97 44.70
N GLU A 255 23.72 -9.58 44.30
CA GLU A 255 23.40 -9.32 42.89
C GLU A 255 23.95 -7.96 42.41
N ARG A 256 24.80 -7.96 41.38
CA ARG A 256 25.11 -6.75 40.58
C ARG A 256 24.07 -6.61 39.47
N ARG A 257 23.30 -5.52 39.49
CA ARG A 257 22.39 -5.17 38.38
C ARG A 257 23.11 -4.29 37.37
N THR A 258 23.03 -4.65 36.09
CA THR A 258 23.26 -3.71 35.00
C THR A 258 22.02 -2.81 34.90
N HIS A 259 22.18 -1.52 35.20
CA HIS A 259 21.11 -0.55 35.02
C HIS A 259 21.04 -0.14 33.55
N GLU A 260 20.30 -0.87 32.73
CA GLU A 260 19.78 -0.31 31.48
C GLU A 260 18.74 0.76 31.84
N ALA A 261 18.81 1.94 31.21
CA ALA A 261 17.82 2.97 31.44
C ALA A 261 16.43 2.47 31.02
N VAL A 262 15.40 2.79 31.81
CA VAL A 262 14.02 2.32 31.55
C VAL A 262 13.52 2.79 30.17
N GLY A 263 13.99 3.95 29.70
CA GLY A 263 13.72 4.49 28.36
C GLY A 263 14.32 3.67 27.21
N ASP A 264 15.57 3.21 27.35
CA ASP A 264 16.23 2.33 26.36
C ASP A 264 15.44 1.02 26.19
N ARG A 265 14.92 0.50 27.30
CA ARG A 265 14.06 -0.69 27.27
C ARG A 265 12.71 -0.47 26.58
N ALA A 266 12.12 0.73 26.72
CA ALA A 266 10.85 1.05 26.08
C ALA A 266 11.02 1.19 24.55
N ILE A 267 12.08 1.86 24.10
CA ILE A 267 12.37 2.03 22.68
C ILE A 267 12.74 0.70 22.02
N ASP A 268 13.50 -0.16 22.70
CA ASP A 268 13.79 -1.52 22.21
C ASP A 268 12.54 -2.40 22.17
N CYS A 269 11.67 -2.29 23.17
CA CYS A 269 10.38 -2.99 23.16
C CYS A 269 9.53 -2.56 21.96
N TYR A 270 9.44 -1.26 21.68
CA TYR A 270 8.75 -0.75 20.50
C TYR A 270 9.39 -1.25 19.19
N ARG A 271 10.73 -1.21 19.10
CA ARG A 271 11.49 -1.73 17.95
C ARG A 271 11.11 -3.17 17.63
N ILE A 272 11.06 -4.03 18.64
CA ILE A 272 10.78 -5.46 18.46
C ILE A 272 9.29 -5.71 18.19
N THR A 273 8.40 -5.13 19.01
CA THR A 273 6.98 -5.49 19.03
C THR A 273 6.13 -4.73 18.03
N VAL A 274 6.60 -3.57 17.55
CA VAL A 274 5.89 -2.72 16.59
C VAL A 274 6.66 -2.66 15.28
N HIS A 275 7.83 -2.04 15.26
CA HIS A 275 8.58 -1.79 14.03
C HIS A 275 8.91 -3.08 13.27
N ASN A 276 9.61 -4.02 13.92
CA ASN A 276 10.02 -5.25 13.27
C ASN A 276 8.82 -6.09 12.84
N CYS A 277 7.77 -6.19 13.68
CA CYS A 277 6.56 -6.92 13.33
C CYS A 277 5.86 -6.34 12.10
N VAL A 278 5.72 -5.02 11.99
CA VAL A 278 5.09 -4.36 10.83
C VAL A 278 5.95 -4.55 9.57
N MET A 279 7.26 -4.32 9.66
CA MET A 279 8.18 -4.50 8.51
C MET A 279 8.23 -5.96 8.03
N ASP A 280 8.26 -6.92 8.96
CA ASP A 280 8.24 -8.34 8.63
C ASP A 280 6.91 -8.73 7.99
N LYS A 281 5.79 -8.19 8.50
CA LYS A 281 4.47 -8.46 7.94
C LYS A 281 4.34 -7.97 6.51
N VAL A 282 4.75 -6.74 6.19
CA VAL A 282 4.63 -6.22 4.82
C VAL A 282 5.51 -7.00 3.84
N VAL A 283 6.77 -7.26 4.20
CA VAL A 283 7.72 -8.02 3.37
C VAL A 283 7.20 -9.44 3.13
N LYS A 284 6.86 -10.17 4.20
CA LYS A 284 6.35 -11.54 4.10
C LYS A 284 5.06 -11.63 3.30
N THR A 285 4.12 -10.71 3.52
CA THR A 285 2.80 -10.77 2.85
C THR A 285 2.93 -10.39 1.36
N LEU A 286 3.83 -9.48 1.00
CA LEU A 286 4.18 -9.22 -0.41
C LEU A 286 4.73 -10.50 -1.07
N GLU A 287 5.72 -11.13 -0.43
CA GLU A 287 6.33 -12.35 -0.97
C GLU A 287 5.32 -13.48 -1.14
N GLU A 288 4.53 -13.79 -0.10
CA GLU A 288 3.56 -14.88 -0.13
C GLU A 288 2.48 -14.67 -1.19
N ARG A 289 1.97 -13.44 -1.34
CA ARG A 289 0.85 -13.16 -2.25
C ARG A 289 1.28 -13.02 -3.71
N PHE A 290 2.50 -12.56 -3.99
CA PHE A 290 2.99 -12.42 -5.37
C PHE A 290 3.73 -13.68 -5.89
N LYS A 291 4.21 -14.57 -5.00
CA LYS A 291 4.91 -15.82 -5.37
C LYS A 291 4.04 -16.86 -6.08
N ALA A 292 2.71 -16.78 -5.96
CA ALA A 292 1.79 -17.77 -6.51
C ALA A 292 1.88 -17.92 -8.04
N GLN A 293 2.50 -16.98 -8.75
CA GLN A 293 2.46 -16.89 -10.21
C GLN A 293 3.84 -17.03 -10.88
N ASP A 294 4.93 -17.23 -10.12
CA ASP A 294 6.32 -17.22 -10.60
C ASP A 294 6.57 -18.08 -11.85
N THR A 295 5.91 -19.24 -11.93
CA THR A 295 6.11 -20.18 -13.06
C THR A 295 5.53 -19.66 -14.38
N LEU A 296 4.36 -19.03 -14.36
CA LEU A 296 3.78 -18.42 -15.56
C LEU A 296 4.62 -17.21 -16.00
N PHE A 297 5.09 -16.39 -15.05
CA PHE A 297 5.93 -15.24 -15.37
C PHE A 297 7.28 -15.65 -15.93
N ALA A 298 7.88 -16.72 -15.42
CA ALA A 298 9.08 -17.30 -16.00
C ALA A 298 8.85 -17.72 -17.46
N ASP A 299 7.72 -18.40 -17.75
CA ASP A 299 7.34 -18.79 -19.11
C ASP A 299 7.13 -17.56 -20.02
N MET A 300 6.43 -16.52 -19.53
CA MET A 300 6.19 -15.28 -20.29
C MET A 300 7.48 -14.47 -20.49
N ALA A 301 8.40 -14.50 -19.52
CA ALA A 301 9.68 -13.83 -19.64
C ALA A 301 10.52 -14.42 -20.79
N CYS A 302 10.41 -15.73 -21.05
CA CYS A 302 11.06 -16.35 -22.21
C CYS A 302 10.58 -15.75 -23.54
N LEU A 303 9.35 -15.26 -23.61
CA LEU A 303 8.77 -14.65 -24.81
C LEU A 303 9.19 -13.18 -25.01
N ASN A 304 9.81 -12.55 -24.00
CA ASN A 304 10.30 -11.17 -24.12
C ASN A 304 11.59 -11.13 -24.96
N PRO A 305 11.61 -10.37 -26.08
CA PRO A 305 12.79 -10.25 -26.94
C PRO A 305 14.06 -9.74 -26.24
N GLU A 306 13.96 -9.02 -25.13
CA GLU A 306 15.11 -8.62 -24.31
C GLU A 306 15.93 -9.83 -23.85
N ASN A 307 15.27 -10.97 -23.60
CA ASN A 307 15.89 -12.18 -23.09
C ASN A 307 16.44 -13.08 -24.22
N PHE A 308 16.20 -12.75 -25.49
CA PHE A 308 16.62 -13.59 -26.62
C PHE A 308 18.14 -13.69 -26.75
N TYR A 309 18.90 -12.67 -26.32
CA TYR A 309 20.35 -12.77 -26.29
C TYR A 309 20.82 -13.87 -25.33
N ASP A 310 20.21 -13.93 -24.14
CA ASP A 310 20.54 -14.93 -23.13
C ASP A 310 20.12 -16.34 -23.57
N ILE A 311 18.92 -16.48 -24.14
CA ILE A 311 18.42 -17.73 -24.72
C ILE A 311 19.37 -18.27 -25.79
N LYS A 312 19.92 -17.41 -26.66
CA LYS A 312 20.90 -17.82 -27.68
C LYS A 312 22.20 -18.34 -27.09
N LYS A 313 22.65 -17.72 -26.00
CA LYS A 313 23.96 -17.98 -25.39
C LYS A 313 23.92 -19.19 -24.46
N ASN A 314 22.88 -19.28 -23.64
CA ASN A 314 22.78 -20.20 -22.52
C ASN A 314 21.69 -21.27 -22.71
N GLY A 315 20.88 -21.18 -23.78
CA GLY A 315 19.75 -22.06 -24.02
C GLY A 315 18.52 -21.72 -23.17
N ILE A 316 17.50 -22.57 -23.25
CA ILE A 316 16.27 -22.46 -22.44
C ILE A 316 16.32 -23.51 -21.32
N GLN A 317 15.89 -23.13 -20.11
CA GLN A 317 15.77 -24.06 -18.99
C GLN A 317 14.73 -25.15 -19.31
N PRO A 318 14.98 -26.43 -19.00
CA PRO A 318 14.05 -27.51 -19.29
C PRO A 318 12.65 -27.35 -18.67
N THR A 319 12.55 -26.59 -17.58
CA THR A 319 11.30 -26.30 -16.87
C THR A 319 10.50 -25.15 -17.47
N ALA A 320 11.03 -24.42 -18.45
CA ALA A 320 10.34 -23.29 -19.08
C ALA A 320 9.28 -23.75 -20.09
N LEU A 321 8.25 -22.92 -20.28
CA LEU A 321 7.10 -23.14 -21.17
C LEU A 321 6.24 -24.36 -20.82
N VAL A 322 6.50 -25.03 -19.70
CA VAL A 322 5.73 -26.20 -19.26
C VAL A 322 4.30 -25.80 -18.92
N ARG A 323 4.12 -24.68 -18.21
CA ARG A 323 2.79 -24.20 -17.85
C ARG A 323 2.06 -23.71 -19.10
N LEU A 324 2.73 -22.96 -19.97
CA LEU A 324 2.19 -22.52 -21.26
C LEU A 324 1.72 -23.71 -22.12
N SER A 325 2.55 -24.74 -22.24
CA SER A 325 2.24 -25.97 -22.99
C SER A 325 0.99 -26.68 -22.46
N SER A 326 0.83 -26.75 -21.13
CA SER A 326 -0.35 -27.39 -20.51
C SER A 326 -1.67 -26.71 -20.89
N ILE A 327 -1.63 -25.42 -21.25
CA ILE A 327 -2.80 -24.65 -21.69
C ILE A 327 -3.01 -24.81 -23.19
N LEU A 328 -1.94 -24.70 -23.98
CA LEU A 328 -1.98 -24.71 -25.44
C LEU A 328 -2.30 -26.08 -26.03
N THR A 329 -1.92 -27.16 -25.35
CA THR A 329 -2.16 -28.55 -25.81
C THR A 329 -3.64 -28.89 -26.01
N LYS A 330 -4.55 -28.14 -25.37
CA LYS A 330 -6.00 -28.22 -25.61
C LYS A 330 -6.39 -27.78 -27.02
N PHE A 331 -5.69 -26.80 -27.59
CA PHE A 331 -5.99 -26.23 -28.91
C PHE A 331 -5.11 -26.83 -30.00
N ASN A 332 -3.86 -27.17 -29.66
CA ASN A 332 -2.89 -27.76 -30.56
C ASN A 332 -2.06 -28.82 -29.82
N LYS A 333 -2.25 -30.09 -30.16
CA LYS A 333 -1.53 -31.22 -29.53
C LYS A 333 -0.02 -31.15 -29.75
N ASP A 334 0.43 -30.47 -30.80
CA ASP A 334 1.86 -30.30 -31.11
C ASP A 334 2.52 -29.19 -30.28
N ALA A 335 1.75 -28.38 -29.54
CA ALA A 335 2.26 -27.36 -28.61
C ALA A 335 2.82 -27.95 -27.30
N THR A 336 3.62 -29.03 -27.42
CA THR A 336 4.34 -29.64 -26.30
C THR A 336 5.47 -28.72 -25.82
N ALA A 337 5.88 -28.84 -24.56
CA ALA A 337 6.96 -28.01 -23.99
C ALA A 337 8.25 -28.11 -24.82
N SER A 338 8.62 -29.31 -25.27
CA SER A 338 9.80 -29.53 -26.12
C SER A 338 9.71 -28.82 -27.46
N ASN A 339 8.53 -28.85 -28.10
CA ASN A 339 8.32 -28.18 -29.38
C ASN A 339 8.34 -26.67 -29.20
N LEU A 340 7.63 -26.14 -28.21
CA LEU A 340 7.62 -24.70 -27.90
C LEU A 340 9.02 -24.16 -27.56
N GLN A 341 9.79 -24.90 -26.77
CA GLN A 341 11.18 -24.55 -26.45
C GLN A 341 12.04 -24.53 -27.72
N SER A 342 11.91 -25.53 -28.59
CA SER A 342 12.67 -25.63 -29.83
C SER A 342 12.32 -24.52 -30.81
N GLU A 343 11.03 -24.22 -30.98
CA GLU A 343 10.53 -23.11 -31.79
C GLU A 343 10.99 -21.76 -31.25
N LEU A 344 10.97 -21.55 -29.93
CA LEU A 344 11.40 -20.30 -29.33
C LEU A 344 12.91 -20.07 -29.51
N ILE A 345 13.73 -21.12 -29.44
CA ILE A 345 15.17 -21.03 -29.74
C ILE A 345 15.36 -20.61 -31.20
N ASP A 346 14.70 -21.28 -32.15
CA ASP A 346 14.79 -20.96 -33.57
C ASP A 346 14.29 -19.53 -33.87
N PHE A 347 13.16 -19.14 -33.28
CA PHE A 347 12.59 -17.81 -33.39
C PHE A 347 13.54 -16.74 -32.84
N SER A 348 14.15 -16.99 -31.68
CA SER A 348 15.10 -16.06 -31.07
C SER A 348 16.27 -15.79 -32.01
N LEU A 349 16.83 -16.83 -32.65
CA LEU A 349 17.93 -16.73 -33.61
C LEU A 349 17.57 -15.83 -34.79
N LYS A 350 16.34 -15.94 -35.29
CA LYS A 350 15.82 -15.20 -36.45
C LYS A 350 15.23 -13.83 -36.12
N TRP A 351 15.05 -13.50 -34.83
CA TRP A 351 14.39 -12.26 -34.39
C TRP A 351 14.94 -10.97 -35.00
N SER A 352 16.26 -10.88 -35.24
CA SER A 352 16.88 -9.69 -35.84
C SER A 352 16.40 -9.40 -37.27
N GLN A 353 15.90 -10.43 -37.97
CA GLN A 353 15.30 -10.31 -39.30
C GLN A 353 13.81 -9.96 -39.18
N PHE A 354 13.07 -10.63 -38.29
CA PHE A 354 11.65 -10.38 -38.06
C PHE A 354 11.37 -8.99 -37.48
N LYS A 355 12.22 -8.47 -36.60
CA LYS A 355 12.06 -7.12 -36.02
C LYS A 355 12.01 -6.03 -37.09
N LYS A 356 12.67 -6.23 -38.24
CA LYS A 356 12.70 -5.26 -39.35
C LYS A 356 11.38 -5.20 -40.14
N THR A 357 10.56 -6.23 -40.03
CA THR A 357 9.27 -6.35 -40.73
C THR A 357 8.07 -5.97 -39.84
N VAL A 358 8.32 -5.67 -38.56
CA VAL A 358 7.29 -5.26 -37.61
C VAL A 358 7.10 -3.73 -37.68
N PRO A 359 5.86 -3.21 -37.80
CA PRO A 359 5.60 -1.78 -37.85
C PRO A 359 6.17 -1.02 -36.64
N GLU A 360 6.64 0.21 -36.85
CA GLU A 360 7.31 1.04 -35.84
C GLU A 360 6.45 1.31 -34.58
N GLU A 361 5.12 1.28 -34.72
CA GLU A 361 4.16 1.39 -33.61
C GLU A 361 4.29 0.25 -32.57
N TYR A 362 4.68 -0.96 -32.99
CA TYR A 362 4.96 -2.09 -32.08
C TYR A 362 6.32 -1.97 -31.39
N LEU A 363 7.24 -1.19 -31.95
CA LEU A 363 8.52 -0.87 -31.33
C LEU A 363 8.36 0.26 -30.29
N GLY A 364 7.44 1.19 -30.52
CA GLY A 364 7.12 2.30 -29.64
C GLY A 364 6.57 1.89 -28.27
N MET A 365 5.77 0.81 -28.19
CA MET A 365 5.28 0.28 -26.90
C MET A 365 6.39 -0.23 -25.96
N ASN A 366 7.56 -0.59 -26.51
CA ASN A 366 8.72 -1.03 -25.71
C ASN A 366 9.73 0.09 -25.41
N LEU A 367 9.55 1.29 -25.97
CA LEU A 367 10.52 2.40 -25.88
C LEU A 367 9.94 3.68 -25.26
N ALA A 368 8.63 3.78 -25.11
CA ALA A 368 7.94 5.00 -24.66
C ALA A 368 7.46 4.94 -23.20
N GLU A 369 8.35 4.69 -22.22
CA GLU A 369 8.13 5.15 -20.84
C GLU A 369 9.47 5.55 -20.21
N ASN A 370 10.04 6.64 -20.72
CA ASN A 370 11.20 7.31 -20.10
C ASN A 370 11.10 8.84 -20.21
N ARG A 371 9.88 9.37 -20.29
CA ARG A 371 9.64 10.82 -20.24
C ARG A 371 8.43 11.13 -19.37
N ASN A 372 8.70 12.02 -18.42
CA ASN A 372 7.80 12.71 -17.53
C ASN A 372 6.38 12.89 -18.09
N ASP A 373 5.39 12.50 -17.30
CA ASP A 373 4.17 13.27 -17.12
C ASP A 373 3.94 13.38 -15.60
N ASN A 374 4.54 14.45 -15.06
CA ASN A 374 4.01 15.12 -13.89
C ASN A 374 2.90 16.04 -14.39
N ASP A 375 1.79 16.00 -13.66
CA ASP A 375 0.68 16.96 -13.61
C ASP A 375 -0.66 16.38 -14.09
N GLU A 376 -1.68 16.74 -13.29
CA GLU A 376 -3.11 16.52 -13.48
C GLU A 376 -3.71 15.16 -13.08
N LEU A 377 -3.91 14.99 -11.77
CA LEU A 377 -5.14 14.38 -11.24
C LEU A 377 -5.57 15.16 -9.99
N GLU A 378 -6.05 16.39 -10.21
CA GLU A 378 -7.03 17.03 -9.33
C GLU A 378 -8.41 16.92 -9.97
N ASN A 379 -9.42 16.72 -9.12
CA ASN A 379 -10.86 16.64 -9.38
C ASN A 379 -11.38 15.34 -9.98
N ASP A 380 -11.96 14.51 -9.12
CA ASP A 380 -13.32 14.01 -9.35
C ASP A 380 -14.01 13.83 -7.99
N GLU A 381 -14.72 14.88 -7.58
CA GLU A 381 -15.80 14.82 -6.61
C GLU A 381 -17.06 14.24 -7.28
N GLU A 382 -17.80 13.46 -6.49
CA GLU A 382 -19.25 13.31 -6.50
C GLU A 382 -19.98 13.25 -7.87
N THR A 383 -20.29 12.03 -8.31
CA THR A 383 -21.57 11.77 -8.99
C THR A 383 -22.29 10.61 -8.30
N ALA A 384 -23.16 10.99 -7.37
CA ALA A 384 -24.27 10.16 -6.94
C ALA A 384 -25.18 9.92 -8.16
N VAL A 385 -25.20 8.68 -8.66
CA VAL A 385 -26.18 8.25 -9.66
C VAL A 385 -27.55 8.23 -9.00
N SER A 386 -28.32 9.29 -9.20
CA SER A 386 -29.76 9.26 -9.06
C SER A 386 -30.33 8.36 -10.17
N SER A 387 -30.79 7.18 -9.79
CA SER A 387 -31.60 6.34 -10.67
C SER A 387 -33.06 6.76 -10.50
N SER A 388 -33.53 7.60 -11.41
CA SER A 388 -34.96 7.82 -11.65
C SER A 388 -35.53 6.55 -12.29
N PHE A 389 -36.13 5.70 -11.48
CA PHE A 389 -37.03 4.65 -11.97
C PHE A 389 -38.36 5.33 -12.35
N SER A 390 -38.63 5.39 -13.65
CA SER A 390 -39.93 5.74 -14.21
C SER A 390 -40.89 4.56 -14.04
N GLU A 391 -41.91 4.73 -13.19
CA GLU A 391 -43.09 3.86 -13.15
C GLU A 391 -44.03 4.24 -14.30
N ASP A 392 -44.06 3.41 -15.35
CA ASP A 392 -45.18 3.39 -16.27
C ASP A 392 -46.36 2.65 -15.61
N LYS A 393 -47.43 3.41 -15.37
CA LYS A 393 -48.75 2.91 -15.00
C LYS A 393 -49.56 2.64 -16.28
N GLU A 394 -49.86 1.38 -16.54
CA GLU A 394 -51.02 0.97 -17.33
C GLU A 394 -52.04 0.31 -16.40
N ALA A 395 -53.17 0.97 -16.16
CA ALA A 395 -54.47 0.38 -15.86
C ALA A 395 -55.55 1.48 -15.81
N HIS A 396 -56.06 1.87 -16.98
CA HIS A 396 -57.48 1.96 -17.34
C HIS A 396 -57.72 2.81 -18.59
#